data_AF-A0A2A4TQA7-F1
#
_entry.id   AF-A0A2A4TQA7-F1
#
_cell.length_a   1.000
_cell.length_b   1.000
_cell.length_c   1.000
_cell.angle_alpha   90.00
_cell.angle_beta   90.00
_cell.angle_gamma   90.00
#
_symmetry.space_group_name_H-M   'P 1'
#
loop_
_entity.id
_entity.type
_entity.pdbx_description
1 polymer ?
#
loop_
_entity_poly.entity_id
_entity_poly.type
_entity_poly.pdbx_seq_one_letter_code
_entity_poly.pdbx_strand_id
1 'polypeptide(L)' 'MLHILLILQQIDIEDKLDQAPDGNYQIGVIIGTFLPFLVLAGLAYWAFFKAKNRQDLDD' A
#
# COMPACT_ATOMS: atom_id res chain seq x y z
N MET A 1 4.14 -9.09 20.93
CA MET A 1 2.86 -8.90 20.20
C MET A 1 2.98 -8.19 18.84
N LEU A 2 4.12 -7.59 18.45
CA LEU A 2 4.33 -6.99 17.10
C LEU A 2 4.68 -8.02 15.99
N HIS A 3 4.95 -9.28 16.35
CA HIS A 3 5.62 -10.24 15.46
C HIS A 3 4.72 -10.81 14.35
N ILE A 4 3.39 -10.78 14.54
CA ILE A 4 2.44 -11.28 13.53
C ILE A 4 2.48 -10.42 12.25
N LEU A 5 2.68 -9.11 12.41
CA LEU A 5 2.83 -8.19 11.28
C LEU A 5 4.14 -8.42 10.51
N LEU A 6 5.21 -8.82 11.22
CA LEU A 6 6.51 -9.12 10.63
C LEU A 6 6.48 -10.40 9.78
N ILE A 7 5.75 -11.43 10.20
CA ILE A 7 5.57 -12.67 9.42
C ILE A 7 4.81 -12.40 8.12
N LEU A 8 3.84 -11.47 8.14
CA LEU A 8 3.16 -11.01 6.93
C LEU A 8 4.06 -10.12 6.03
N GLN A 9 5.13 -9.56 6.59
CA GLN A 9 6.10 -8.69 5.89
C GLN A 9 7.33 -9.43 5.36
N GLN A 10 7.59 -10.68 5.76
CA GLN A 10 8.64 -11.53 5.17
C GLN A 10 8.21 -12.05 3.78
N ILE A 11 7.69 -11.16 2.94
CA ILE A 11 7.41 -11.44 1.54
C ILE A 11 8.73 -11.19 0.81
N ASP A 12 9.48 -12.25 0.56
CA ASP A 12 10.59 -12.19 -0.38
C ASP A 12 10.01 -12.00 -1.78
N ILE A 13 10.09 -10.77 -2.28
CA ILE A 13 9.53 -10.39 -3.58
C ILE A 13 10.39 -10.96 -4.70
N GLU A 14 11.71 -11.05 -4.49
CA GLU A 14 12.65 -11.61 -5.45
C GLU A 14 12.32 -13.08 -5.71
N ASP A 15 12.18 -13.87 -4.64
CA ASP A 15 11.76 -15.28 -4.74
C ASP A 15 10.40 -15.46 -5.42
N LYS A 16 9.46 -14.52 -5.23
CA LYS A 16 8.13 -14.56 -5.86
C LYS A 16 8.15 -14.20 -7.33
N LEU A 17 9.05 -13.32 -7.75
CA LEU A 17 9.22 -12.97 -9.16
C LEU A 17 9.94 -14.09 -9.91
N ASP A 18 10.94 -14.70 -9.28
CA ASP A 18 11.71 -15.82 -9.85
C ASP A 18 10.87 -17.09 -10.00
N GLN A 19 9.97 -17.36 -9.06
CA GLN A 19 9.05 -18.50 -9.12
C GLN A 19 7.75 -18.22 -9.89
N ALA A 20 7.63 -17.04 -10.52
CA ALA A 20 6.41 -16.65 -11.20
C ALA A 20 6.12 -17.56 -12.42
N PRO A 21 4.94 -18.19 -12.50
CA PRO A 21 4.60 -19.11 -13.59
C PRO A 21 4.35 -18.40 -14.93
N ASP A 22 4.00 -17.11 -14.89
CA ASP A 22 3.75 -16.28 -16.05
C ASP A 22 3.93 -14.77 -15.73
N GLY A 23 3.84 -13.94 -16.76
CA GLY A 23 3.94 -12.49 -16.60
C GLY A 23 2.76 -11.85 -15.84
N ASN A 24 1.58 -12.47 -15.84
CA ASN A 24 0.43 -11.95 -15.11
C ASN A 24 0.62 -12.07 -13.60
N TYR A 25 1.23 -13.16 -13.15
CA TYR A 25 1.61 -13.35 -11.75
C TYR A 25 2.63 -12.31 -11.30
N GLN A 26 3.67 -12.04 -12.11
CA GLN A 26 4.66 -10.99 -11.80
C GLN A 26 4.01 -9.61 -11.66
N ILE A 27 3.10 -9.26 -12.57
CA ILE A 27 2.33 -8.02 -12.50
C ILE A 27 1.49 -7.97 -11.22
N GLY A 28 0.85 -9.09 -10.86
CA GLY A 28 0.11 -9.22 -9.60
C GLY A 28 0.97 -8.99 -8.36
N VAL A 29 2.19 -9.55 -8.32
CA VAL A 29 3.15 -9.36 -7.23
C VAL A 29 3.58 -7.89 -7.13
N ILE A 30 3.91 -7.26 -8.26
CA ILE A 30 4.31 -5.85 -8.32
C ILE A 30 3.18 -4.95 -7.83
N ILE A 31 1.97 -5.11 -8.38
CA ILE A 31 0.79 -4.32 -7.99
C ILE A 31 0.49 -4.54 -6.51
N GLY A 32 0.46 -5.79 -6.04
CA GLY A 32 0.20 -6.14 -4.64
C GLY A 32 1.20 -5.50 -3.67
N THR A 33 2.45 -5.31 -4.09
CA THR A 33 3.50 -4.65 -3.32
C THR A 33 3.29 -3.14 -3.21
N PHE A 34 2.88 -2.48 -4.30
CA PHE A 34 2.69 -1.03 -4.32
C PHE A 34 1.31 -0.57 -3.83
N LEU A 35 0.30 -1.45 -3.85
CA LEU A 35 -1.07 -1.15 -3.46
C LEU A 35 -1.20 -0.56 -2.04
N PRO A 36 -0.51 -1.07 -0.99
CA PRO A 36 -0.55 -0.48 0.34
C PRO A 36 -0.13 1.00 0.37
N PHE A 37 0.87 1.38 -0.42
CA PHE A 37 1.34 2.77 -0.51
C PHE A 37 0.31 3.66 -1.21
N LEU A 38 -0.34 3.15 -2.26
CA LEU A 38 -1.46 3.83 -2.92
C LEU A 38 -2.62 4.06 -1.97
N VAL A 39 -2.96 3.09 -1.13
CA VAL A 39 -3.98 3.24 -0.07
C VAL A 39 -3.58 4.34 0.90
N LEU A 40 -2.34 4.35 1.39
CA LEU A 40 -1.85 5.39 2.29
C LEU A 40 -1.88 6.78 1.64
N ALA A 41 -1.48 6.90 0.38
CA ALA A 41 -1.55 8.15 -0.37
C ALA A 41 -3.01 8.62 -0.55
N GLY A 42 -3.93 7.70 -0.83
CA GLY A 42 -5.36 7.99 -0.90
C GLY A 42 -5.95 8.46 0.43
N LEU A 43 -5.54 7.83 1.54
CA LEU A 43 -5.94 8.26 2.89
C LEU A 43 -5.37 9.63 3.23
N ALA A 44 -4.11 9.90 2.88
CA ALA A 44 -3.49 11.21 3.08
C ALA A 44 -4.19 12.29 2.27
N TYR A 45 -4.52 12.01 1.01
CA TYR A 45 -5.30 12.91 0.17
C TYR A 45 -6.70 13.16 0.74
N TRP A 46 -7.38 12.11 1.19
CA TRP A 46 -8.70 12.23 1.81
C TRP A 46 -8.65 13.07 3.09
N ALA A 47 -7.64 12.85 3.94
CA ALA A 47 -7.42 13.64 5.15
C ALA A 47 -7.15 15.12 4.80
N PHE A 48 -6.31 15.38 3.80
CA PHE A 48 -6.04 16.74 3.30
C PHE A 48 -7.31 17.40 2.74
N PHE A 49 -8.07 16.72 1.90
CA PHE A 49 -9.30 17.25 1.30
C PHE A 49 -10.34 17.56 2.37
N LYS A 50 -10.51 16.67 3.36
CA LYS A 50 -11.37 16.90 4.51
C LYS A 50 -10.91 18.11 5.30
N ALA A 51 -9.60 18.24 5.59
CA ALA A 51 -9.05 19.37 6.32
C ALA A 51 -9.15 20.69 5.56
N LYS A 52 -9.02 20.67 4.24
CA LYS A 52 -9.13 21.85 3.37
C LYS A 52 -10.56 22.37 3.23
N ASN A 53 -11.57 21.49 3.29
CA ASN A 53 -12.98 21.87 3.18
C ASN A 53 -13.64 22.19 4.53
N ARG A 54 -12.84 22.32 5.60
CA ARG A 54 -13.28 22.84 6.89
C ARG A 54 -13.37 24.36 6.80
N GLN A 55 -14.60 24.90 6.77
CA GLN A 55 -14.91 26.35 6.86
C GLN A 55 -14.60 26.95 8.25
N ASP A 56 -14.10 26.14 9.18
CA ASP A 56 -13.77 26.47 10.56
C ASP A 56 -12.34 27.02 10.75
N LEU A 57 -11.76 27.62 9.71
CA LEU A 57 -10.49 28.38 9.78
C LEU A 57 -10.66 29.88 9.47
N ASP A 58 -11.89 30.34 9.21
CA ASP A 58 -12.24 31.74 8.91
C ASP A 58 -12.91 32.46 10.12
N ASP A 59 -12.44 32.19 11.35
CA ASP A 59 -12.73 33.03 12.54
C ASP A 59 -11.75 34.23 12.61
#